data_AF-A0A7G1IMJ8-F1
#
_entry.id   AF-A0A7G1IMJ8-F1
#
_cell.length_a   1.000
_cell.length_b   1.000
_cell.length_c   1.000
_cell.angle_alpha   90.00
_cell.angle_beta   90.00
_cell.angle_gamma   90.00
#
_symmetry.space_group_name_H-M   'P 1'
#
loop_
_entity.id
_entity.type
_entity.pdbx_description
1 polymer ?
#
loop_
_entity_poly.entity_id
_entity_poly.type
_entity_poly.pdbx_seq_one_letter_code
_entity_poly.pdbx_strand_id
1 'polypeptide(L)' 'MREQWQRGERDRAVASITDDMVLATTLIGTEDMVRARLGVWRDAGVNTVRLYPAGDTLDAKLSTLGRAIELVREV' A
#
# COMPACT_ATOMS: atom_id res chain seq x y z
N MET A 1 17.34 4.46 8.36
CA MET A 1 16.07 5.22 8.32
C MET A 1 15.78 6.03 9.58
N ARG A 2 15.24 5.44 10.68
CA ARG A 2 14.72 6.21 11.83
C ARG A 2 15.73 7.17 12.45
N GLU A 3 16.94 6.70 12.75
CA GLU A 3 17.95 7.55 13.39
C GLU A 3 18.43 8.69 12.47
N GLN A 4 18.66 8.39 11.19
CA GLN A 4 19.03 9.38 10.17
C GLN A 4 17.93 10.44 10.04
N TRP A 5 16.66 10.01 10.04
CA TRP A 5 15.52 10.92 10.03
C TRP A 5 15.48 11.84 11.26
N GLN A 6 15.68 11.27 12.46
CA GLN A 6 15.72 12.03 13.71
C GLN A 6 16.87 13.03 13.77
N ARG A 7 18.01 12.72 13.12
CA ARG A 7 19.18 13.61 12.97
C ARG A 7 19.01 14.66 11.87
N GLY A 8 17.90 14.64 11.12
CA GLY A 8 17.63 15.56 10.02
C GLY A 8 18.31 15.21 8.69
N GLU A 9 18.96 14.05 8.59
CA GLU A 9 19.66 13.58 7.38
C GLU A 9 18.66 13.00 6.36
N ARG A 10 17.86 13.86 5.73
CA ARG A 10 16.72 13.45 4.89
C ARG A 10 17.13 12.59 3.71
N ASP A 11 18.15 12.96 2.94
CA ASP A 11 18.58 12.20 1.76
C ASP A 11 19.07 10.79 2.13
N ARG A 12 19.85 10.68 3.22
CA ARG A 12 20.29 9.37 3.76
C ARG A 12 19.13 8.53 4.25
N ALA A 13 18.15 9.16 4.91
CA ALA A 13 16.96 8.45 5.37
C ALA A 13 16.15 7.91 4.19
N VAL A 14 15.95 8.70 3.13
CA VAL A 14 15.24 8.29 1.90
C VAL A 14 15.99 7.14 1.20
N ALA A 15 17.30 7.24 1.04
CA ALA A 15 18.11 6.20 0.43
C ALA A 15 18.11 4.87 1.22
N SER A 16 17.65 4.88 2.48
CA SER A 16 17.55 3.68 3.31
C SER A 16 16.18 2.99 3.29
N ILE A 17 15.21 3.52 2.53
CA ILE A 17 13.90 2.88 2.34
C ILE A 17 14.11 1.61 1.51
N THR A 18 13.67 0.47 2.05
CA THR A 18 13.74 -0.82 1.34
C THR A 18 12.43 -1.09 0.58
N ASP A 19 12.49 -2.01 -0.38
CA ASP A 19 11.29 -2.50 -1.08
C ASP A 19 10.27 -3.09 -0.11
N ASP A 20 10.73 -3.85 0.89
CA ASP A 20 9.87 -4.41 1.94
C ASP A 20 9.09 -3.33 2.69
N MET A 21 9.71 -2.16 2.94
CA MET A 21 9.02 -1.03 3.56
C MET A 21 7.93 -0.46 2.64
N VAL A 22 8.17 -0.38 1.32
CA VAL A 22 7.18 0.09 0.34
C VAL A 22 6.01 -0.89 0.24
N LEU A 23 6.32 -2.19 0.13
CA LEU A 23 5.34 -3.26 0.10
C LEU A 23 4.55 -3.35 1.41
N ALA A 24 5.15 -2.94 2.54
CA ALA A 24 4.51 -2.91 3.85
C ALA A 24 3.30 -1.96 3.93
N THR A 25 3.37 -0.85 3.20
CA THR A 25 2.44 0.27 3.37
C THR A 25 1.56 0.54 2.16
N THR A 26 1.83 -0.10 1.03
CA THR A 26 1.17 0.17 -0.26
C THR A 26 0.49 -1.07 -0.80
N LEU A 27 -0.74 -0.93 -1.31
CA LEU A 27 -1.41 -1.99 -2.08
C LEU A 27 -0.89 -1.95 -3.52
N ILE A 28 0.20 -2.67 -3.80
CA ILE A 28 0.87 -2.72 -5.10
C ILE A 28 1.33 -4.15 -5.40
N GLY A 29 1.35 -4.51 -6.68
CA GLY A 29 1.75 -5.83 -7.15
C GLY A 29 0.59 -6.64 -7.71
N THR A 30 0.66 -7.96 -7.58
CA THR A 30 -0.41 -8.87 -8.00
C THR A 30 -1.59 -8.84 -7.03
N GLU A 31 -2.74 -9.34 -7.46
CA GLU A 31 -3.93 -9.44 -6.60
C GLU A 31 -3.69 -10.32 -5.37
N ASP A 32 -2.91 -11.40 -5.49
CA ASP A 32 -2.54 -12.26 -4.36
C ASP A 32 -1.73 -11.51 -3.30
N MET A 33 -0.79 -10.66 -3.74
CA MET A 33 0.00 -9.82 -2.83
C MET A 33 -0.90 -8.80 -2.11
N VAL A 34 -1.81 -8.17 -2.85
CA VAL A 34 -2.77 -7.21 -2.29
C VAL A 34 -3.71 -7.87 -1.28
N ARG A 35 -4.24 -9.07 -1.61
CA ARG A 35 -5.07 -9.87 -0.70
C ARG A 35 -4.33 -10.23 0.59
N ALA A 36 -3.09 -10.71 0.48
CA ALA A 36 -2.27 -11.03 1.65
C ALA A 36 -2.05 -9.79 2.54
N ARG A 37 -1.80 -8.63 1.93
CA ARG A 37 -1.65 -7.35 2.65
C ARG A 37 -2.93 -6.93 3.37
N LEU A 38 -4.08 -7.02 2.68
CA LEU A 38 -5.39 -6.72 3.27
C LEU A 38 -5.67 -7.65 4.47
N GLY A 39 -5.30 -8.92 4.38
CA GLY A 39 -5.41 -9.88 5.48
C GLY A 39 -4.61 -9.46 6.71
N VAL A 40 -3.34 -9.08 6.51
CA VAL A 40 -2.50 -8.54 7.59
C VAL A 40 -3.10 -7.30 8.23
N TRP A 41 -3.67 -6.39 7.44
CA TRP A 41 -4.31 -5.18 7.97
C TRP A 41 -5.57 -5.50 8.78
N ARG A 42 -6.42 -6.40 8.28
CA ARG A 42 -7.60 -6.90 9.01
C ARG A 42 -7.20 -7.52 10.34
N ASP A 43 -6.19 -8.39 10.35
CA ASP A 43 -5.70 -9.07 11.57
C ASP A 43 -5.09 -8.07 12.57
N ALA A 44 -4.57 -6.95 12.09
CA ALA A 44 -4.11 -5.81 12.91
C ALA A 44 -5.25 -4.88 13.38
N GLY A 45 -6.51 -5.17 13.05
CA GLY A 45 -7.69 -4.41 13.46
C GLY A 45 -8.01 -3.18 12.58
N VAL A 46 -7.40 -3.07 11.39
CA VAL A 46 -7.77 -2.02 10.42
C VAL A 46 -9.15 -2.32 9.87
N ASN A 47 -10.10 -1.41 10.09
CA ASN A 47 -11.49 -1.54 9.63
C ASN A 47 -11.85 -0.60 8.47
N THR A 48 -10.93 0.30 8.10
CA THR A 48 -11.15 1.31 7.06
C THR A 48 -9.92 1.42 6.20
N VAL A 49 -10.07 1.20 4.90
CA VAL A 49 -9.01 1.38 3.90
C VAL A 49 -9.38 2.53 2.98
N ARG A 50 -8.51 3.54 2.91
CA ARG A 50 -8.62 4.63 1.93
C ARG A 50 -7.85 4.25 0.68
N LEU A 51 -8.53 4.24 -0.47
CA LEU A 51 -7.93 3.91 -1.75
C LEU A 51 -7.69 5.16 -2.59
N TYR A 52 -6.53 5.19 -3.26
CA TYR A 52 -6.19 6.14 -4.32
C TYR A 52 -5.93 5.32 -5.59
N PRO A 53 -6.96 5.01 -6.39
CA PRO A 53 -6.82 4.10 -7.51
C PRO A 53 -5.84 4.62 -8.56
N ALA A 54 -4.91 3.77 -8.98
CA ALA A 54 -4.00 4.06 -10.07
C ALA A 54 -4.72 3.98 -11.44
N GLY A 55 -4.28 4.81 -12.38
CA GLY A 55 -4.81 4.88 -13.74
C GLY A 55 -4.69 6.29 -14.32
N ASP A 56 -4.34 6.38 -15.60
CA ASP A 56 -4.18 7.67 -16.29
C ASP A 56 -5.52 8.29 -16.72
N THR A 57 -6.57 7.46 -16.83
CA THR A 57 -7.93 7.88 -17.20
C THR A 57 -8.92 7.62 -16.05
N LEU A 58 -10.09 8.26 -16.13
CA LEU A 58 -11.18 7.99 -15.20
C LEU A 58 -11.59 6.52 -15.23
N ASP A 59 -11.76 5.94 -16.42
CA ASP A 59 -12.14 4.53 -16.58
C ASP A 59 -11.11 3.58 -15.97
N ALA A 60 -9.81 3.85 -16.17
CA ALA A 60 -8.75 3.06 -15.56
C ALA A 60 -8.80 3.13 -14.03
N LYS A 61 -9.02 4.33 -13.45
CA LYS A 61 -9.17 4.49 -12.00
C LYS A 61 -10.40 3.77 -11.45
N LEU A 62 -11.53 3.84 -12.15
CA LEU A 62 -12.77 3.16 -11.75
C LEU A 62 -12.63 1.63 -11.84
N SER A 63 -11.97 1.13 -12.89
CA SER A 63 -11.65 -0.30 -13.02
C SER A 63 -10.75 -0.79 -11.89
N THR A 64 -9.67 -0.05 -11.59
CA THR A 64 -8.78 -0.35 -10.46
C THR A 64 -9.53 -0.34 -9.13
N LEU A 65 -10.42 0.64 -8.91
CA LEU A 65 -11.24 0.72 -7.70
C LEU A 65 -12.18 -0.49 -7.58
N GLY A 66 -12.86 -0.87 -8.66
CA GLY A 66 -13.76 -2.04 -8.69
C GLY A 66 -13.02 -3.31 -8.28
N ARG A 67 -11.85 -3.58 -8.88
CA ARG A 67 -11.00 -4.72 -8.51
C ARG A 67 -10.59 -4.69 -7.05
N ALA A 68 -10.20 -3.53 -6.53
CA ALA A 68 -9.82 -3.40 -5.12
C ALA A 68 -10.99 -3.68 -4.15
N ILE A 69 -12.22 -3.28 -4.51
CA ILE A 69 -13.42 -3.57 -3.72
C ILE A 69 -13.68 -5.08 -3.67
N GLU A 70 -13.56 -5.79 -4.79
CA GLU A 70 -13.73 -7.25 -4.83
C GLU A 70 -12.69 -7.94 -3.94
N LEU A 71 -11.42 -7.54 -4.01
CA LEU A 71 -10.37 -8.11 -3.15
C LEU A 71 -10.63 -7.88 -1.66
N VAL A 72 -11.16 -6.71 -1.27
CA VAL A 72 -11.53 -6.44 0.12
C VAL A 72 -12.68 -7.34 0.60
N ARG A 73 -13.62 -7.71 -0.28
CA ARG A 73 -14.75 -8.59 0.08
C ARG A 73 -14.33 -10.04 0.32
N GLU A 74 -13.19 -10.45 -0.24
CA GLU A 74 -12.69 -11.82 -0.17
C GLU A 74 -11.72 -12.05 1.00
N VAL A 75 -11.43 -11.00 1.78
CA VAL A 75 -10.58 -11.04 2.98
C VAL A 75 -11.43 -10.86 4.23
#